data_AF-A0A0U2V6G5-F1
#
_entry.id   AF-A0A0U2V6G5-F1
#
_cell.length_a   1.000
_cell.length_b   1.000
_cell.length_c   1.000
_cell.angle_alpha   90.00
_cell.angle_beta   90.00
_cell.angle_gamma   90.00
#
_symmetry.space_group_name_H-M   'P 1'
#
loop_
_entity.id
_entity.type
_entity.pdbx_description
1 polymer ?
#
loop_
_entity_poly.entity_id
_entity_poly.type
_entity_poly.pdbx_seq_one_letter_code
_entity_poly.pdbx_strand_id
1 'polypeptide(L)' 'MTINIGKSGVNDNVIEEIKRQLKANEIVKLKFAKNIARDKDTYIAEIVEKTRCKLIDVRGHVAVIYKKKP' A
#
# COMPACT_ATOMS: atom_id res chain seq x y z
N MET A 1 2.69 10.13 -3.35
CA MET A 1 1.22 10.13 -3.27
C MET A 1 0.73 9.31 -2.07
N THR A 2 -0.47 9.58 -1.53
CA THR A 2 -1.07 8.79 -0.43
C THR A 2 -2.35 8.11 -0.90
N ILE A 3 -2.47 6.80 -0.64
CA ILE A 3 -3.68 6.00 -0.88
C ILE A 3 -4.29 5.65 0.49
N ASN A 4 -5.60 5.86 0.64
CA ASN A 4 -6.30 5.53 1.88
C ASN A 4 -6.97 4.16 1.76
N ILE A 5 -6.60 3.22 2.64
CA ILE A 5 -7.19 1.89 2.71
C ILE A 5 -8.29 1.93 3.78
N GLY A 6 -9.53 1.77 3.34
CA GLY A 6 -10.73 1.85 4.17
C GLY A 6 -11.20 0.51 4.70
N LYS A 7 -12.45 0.46 5.20
CA LYS A 7 -13.06 -0.75 5.80
C LYS A 7 -13.12 -1.95 4.84
N SER A 8 -13.19 -1.70 3.53
CA SER A 8 -13.17 -2.75 2.50
C SER A 8 -11.78 -3.39 2.31
N GLY A 9 -10.75 -2.90 3.01
CA GLY A 9 -9.40 -3.47 2.99
C GLY A 9 -8.73 -3.34 1.64
N VAL A 10 -7.89 -4.32 1.32
CA VAL A 10 -7.20 -4.46 0.04
C VAL A 10 -8.05 -5.33 -0.88
N ASN A 11 -8.51 -4.76 -1.98
CA ASN A 11 -9.21 -5.46 -3.05
C ASN A 11 -8.47 -5.25 -4.38
N ASP A 12 -8.88 -5.95 -5.43
CA ASP A 12 -8.22 -5.87 -6.74
C ASP A 12 -8.18 -4.44 -7.31
N ASN A 13 -9.24 -3.65 -7.09
CA ASN A 13 -9.28 -2.26 -7.54
C ASN A 13 -8.23 -1.39 -6.82
N VAL A 14 -8.06 -1.57 -5.51
CA VAL A 14 -7.03 -0.91 -4.71
C VAL A 14 -5.64 -1.35 -5.16
N ILE A 15 -5.43 -2.64 -5.44
CA ILE A 15 -4.16 -3.16 -5.94
C ILE A 15 -3.79 -2.53 -7.29
N GLU A 16 -4.73 -2.46 -8.23
CA GLU A 16 -4.51 -1.84 -9.54
C GLU A 16 -4.20 -0.35 -9.41
N GLU A 17 -4.90 0.36 -8.52
CA GLU A 17 -4.61 1.76 -8.24
C GLU A 17 -3.20 1.94 -7.64
N ILE A 18 -2.80 1.10 -6.68
CA ILE A 18 -1.45 1.12 -6.11
C ILE A 18 -0.40 0.88 -7.21
N LYS A 19 -0.60 -0.10 -8.09
CA LYS A 19 0.33 -0.36 -9.22
C LYS A 19 0.44 0.86 -10.14
N ARG A 20 -0.68 1.49 -10.48
CA ARG A 20 -0.69 2.71 -11.31
C ARG A 20 0.10 3.83 -10.64
N GLN A 21 -0.09 4.03 -9.34
CA GLN A 21 0.61 5.06 -8.58
C GLN A 21 2.10 4.78 -8.40
N LEU A 22 2.49 3.53 -8.16
CA LEU A 22 3.88 3.10 -8.12
C LEU A 22 4.57 3.33 -9.47
N LYS A 23 3.89 3.06 -10.59
CA LYS A 23 4.43 3.32 -11.93
C LYS A 23 4.66 4.80 -12.20
N ALA A 24 3.79 5.68 -11.68
CA ALA A 24 3.93 7.13 -11.86
C ALA A 24 4.98 7.74 -10.92
N ASN A 25 4.96 7.38 -9.64
CA ASN A 25 5.67 8.11 -8.58
C ASN A 25 6.82 7.35 -7.93
N GLU A 26 7.01 6.06 -8.24
CA GLU A 26 7.96 5.11 -7.60
C GLU A 26 7.73 4.85 -6.11
N ILE A 27 7.30 5.86 -5.35
CA ILE A 27 7.02 5.82 -3.92
C ILE A 27 5.54 6.15 -3.69
N VAL A 28 4.89 5.31 -2.89
CA VAL A 28 3.48 5.47 -2.49
C VAL A 28 3.35 5.28 -0.98
N LYS A 29 2.55 6.13 -0.36
CA LYS A 29 2.17 6.02 1.06
C LYS A 29 0.81 5.37 1.14
N LEU A 30 0.67 4.33 1.96
CA LEU A 30 -0.58 3.63 2.24
C LEU A 30 -1.04 4.03 3.63
N LYS A 31 -2.20 4.67 3.76
CA LYS A 31 -2.78 5.07 5.03
C LYS A 31 -3.96 4.17 5.37
N PHE A 32 -3.83 3.40 6.44
CA PHE A 32 -4.84 2.45 6.90
C PHE A 32 -5.83 3.14 7.85
N ALA A 33 -7.13 2.96 7.61
CA ALA A 33 -8.16 3.41 8.53
C ALA A 33 -8.02 2.72 9.90
N LYS A 34 -8.39 3.39 10.99
CA LYS A 34 -8.24 2.87 12.38
C LYS A 34 -8.83 1.46 12.55
N ASN A 35 -9.95 1.18 11.90
CA ASN A 35 -10.65 -0.10 11.99
C ASN A 35 -9.85 -1.29 11.42
N ILE A 36 -8.98 -1.05 10.45
CA ILE A 36 -8.18 -2.09 9.78
C ILE A 36 -6.68 -1.97 10.11
N ALA A 37 -6.30 -0.99 10.93
CA ALA A 37 -4.91 -0.72 11.26
C ALA A 37 -4.28 -1.82 12.12
N ARG A 38 -5.11 -2.65 12.78
CA ARG A 38 -4.67 -3.82 13.54
C ARG A 38 -4.14 -4.92 12.62
N ASP A 39 -4.71 -5.05 11.42
CA ASP A 39 -4.37 -6.04 10.40
C ASP A 39 -3.52 -5.44 9.26
N LYS A 40 -2.97 -4.23 9.45
CA LYS A 40 -2.20 -3.51 8.42
C LYS A 40 -1.05 -4.35 7.89
N ASP A 41 -0.38 -5.11 8.74
CA ASP A 41 0.80 -5.90 8.38
C ASP A 41 0.43 -7.00 7.37
N THR A 42 -0.73 -7.65 7.53
CA THR A 42 -1.30 -8.59 6.57
C THR A 42 -1.60 -7.91 5.23
N TYR A 43 -2.24 -6.75 5.26
CA TYR A 43 -2.55 -5.99 4.05
C TYR A 43 -1.29 -5.50 3.33
N ILE A 44 -0.28 -5.07 4.07
CA ILE A 44 1.01 -4.64 3.51
C ILE A 44 1.68 -5.82 2.82
N ALA A 45 1.71 -7.01 3.45
CA ALA A 45 2.26 -8.21 2.85
C ALA A 45 1.56 -8.57 1.54
N GLU A 46 0.23 -8.56 1.52
CA GLU A 46 -0.57 -8.82 0.31
C GLU A 46 -0.26 -7.81 -0.81
N ILE A 47 -0.18 -6.52 -0.47
CA ILE A 47 0.15 -5.47 -1.44
C ILE A 47 1.56 -5.66 -2.00
N VAL A 48 2.54 -5.94 -1.13
CA VAL A 48 3.93 -6.16 -1.53
C VAL A 48 4.04 -7.34 -2.49
N GLU A 49 3.37 -8.44 -2.19
CA GLU A 49 3.35 -9.64 -3.04
C GLU A 49 2.69 -9.36 -4.40
N LYS A 50 1.47 -8.81 -4.40
CA LYS A 50 0.70 -8.55 -5.64
C LYS A 50 1.30 -7.47 -6.52
N THR A 51 1.96 -6.47 -5.94
CA THR A 51 2.53 -5.34 -6.69
C THR A 51 4.01 -5.49 -6.98
N ARG A 52 4.69 -6.47 -6.35
CA ARG A 52 6.15 -6.68 -6.40
C ARG A 52 6.93 -5.41 -6.06
N CYS A 53 6.46 -4.68 -5.05
CA CYS A 53 7.15 -3.52 -4.51
C CYS A 53 7.98 -3.92 -3.28
N LYS A 54 8.66 -2.95 -2.67
CA LYS A 54 9.36 -3.10 -1.39
C LYS A 54 8.69 -2.22 -0.34
N LEU A 55 8.52 -2.76 0.86
CA LEU A 55 8.18 -1.96 2.02
C LEU A 55 9.44 -1.23 2.50
N ILE A 56 9.35 0.09 2.67
CA ILE A 56 10.47 0.94 3.10
C ILE A 56 10.34 1.29 4.58
N ASP A 57 9.14 1.66 5.01
CA ASP A 57 8.91 2.09 6.38
C ASP A 57 7.44 1.91 6.79
N VAL A 58 7.19 1.77 8.08
CA VAL A 58 5.84 1.75 8.65
C VAL A 58 5.82 2.63 9.90
N ARG A 59 5.01 3.69 9.87
CA ARG A 59 4.82 4.61 11.00
C ARG A 59 3.36 4.70 11.37
N GLY A 60 3.03 4.09 12.51
CA GLY A 60 1.66 4.03 13.03
C GLY A 60 0.72 3.37 12.01
N HIS A 61 -0.15 4.17 11.42
CA HIS A 61 -1.18 3.73 10.48
C HIS A 61 -0.79 3.97 9.02
N VAL A 62 0.46 4.35 8.75
CA VAL A 62 0.95 4.66 7.40
C VAL A 62 2.12 3.74 7.06
N ALA A 63 2.04 3.06 5.92
CA ALA A 63 3.16 2.33 5.33
C ALA A 63 3.70 3.08 4.11
N VAL A 64 5.00 3.01 3.90
CA VAL A 64 5.67 3.60 2.74
C VAL A 64 6.22 2.45 1.89
N ILE A 65 5.75 2.37 0.65
CA ILE A 65 6.18 1.36 -0.30
C ILE A 65 6.89 2.01 -1.49
N TYR A 66 7.84 1.28 -2.07
CA TYR A 66 8.65 1.72 -3.19
C TYR A 66 8.75 0.63 -4.25
N LYS A 67 8.68 1.02 -5.51
CA LYS A 67 9.01 0.16 -6.65
C LYS A 67 9.84 0.95 -7.63
N LYS A 68 11.03 0.43 -7.94
CA LYS A 68 11.90 1.00 -8.97
C LYS A 68 11.18 0.95 -10.32
N LYS A 69 11.14 2.07 -11.04
CA LYS A 69 10.68 2.07 -12.43
C LYS A 69 11.66 1.22 -13.28
N PRO A 70 11.15 0.37 -14.18
CA PRO A 70 11.98 -0.24 -15.20
C PRO A 70 12.60 0.83 -16.11
#